data_AF-A0A958YBU4-F1
#
_entry.id   AF-A0A958YBU4-F1
#
_cell.length_a   1.000
_cell.length_b   1.000
_cell.length_c   1.000
_cell.angle_alpha   90.00
_cell.angle_beta   90.00
_cell.angle_gamma   90.00
#
_symmetry.space_group_name_H-M   'P 1'
#
loop_
_entity.id
_entity.type
_entity.pdbx_description
1 polymer ?
#
loop_
_entity_poly.entity_id
_entity_poly.type
_entity_poly.pdbx_seq_one_letter_code
_entity_poly.pdbx_strand_id
1 'polypeptide(L)'
;SKLLKPLVYLNLCLPILFWRYLVKSKIKEPEFVATFRYAVSMVLIPLWLLGIGCLVFLFFGTNLALAYITISVLLMLGYVKA
;
A
#
# COMPACT_ATOMS: atom_id res chain seq x y z
N SER A 1 10.88 11.03 -5.87
CA SER A 1 12.27 10.89 -5.37
C SER A 1 12.73 9.42 -5.41
N LYS A 2 13.94 9.14 -5.93
CA LYS A 2 14.44 7.76 -6.11
C LYS A 2 14.62 6.98 -4.78
N LEU A 3 14.76 7.69 -3.65
CA LEU A 3 14.99 7.11 -2.32
C LEU A 3 13.71 6.63 -1.61
N LEU A 4 12.55 7.29 -1.82
CA LEU A 4 11.30 6.89 -1.16
C LEU A 4 10.68 5.64 -1.79
N LYS A 5 10.95 5.40 -3.08
CA LYS A 5 10.40 4.29 -3.84
C LYS A 5 10.64 2.92 -3.18
N PRO A 6 11.87 2.51 -2.80
CA PRO A 6 12.08 1.23 -2.14
C PRO A 6 11.34 1.11 -0.80
N LEU A 7 11.27 2.19 -0.01
CA LEU A 7 10.57 2.19 1.28
C LEU A 7 9.06 1.98 1.12
N VAL A 8 8.44 2.68 0.17
CA VAL A 8 7.01 2.51 -0.15
C VAL A 8 6.74 1.10 -0.64
N TYR A 9 7.63 0.55 -1.48
CA TYR A 9 7.46 -0.78 -2.04
C TYR A 9 7.60 -1.88 -0.99
N LEU A 10 8.48 -1.69 0.00
CA LEU A 10 8.60 -2.58 1.14
C LEU A 10 7.37 -2.49 2.05
N ASN A 11 6.91 -1.26 2.34
CA ASN A 11 5.75 -1.02 3.19
C ASN A 11 4.45 -1.60 2.58
N LEU A 12 4.30 -1.52 1.26
CA LEU A 12 3.15 -1.99 0.49
C LEU A 12 3.45 -3.29 -0.27
N CYS A 13 4.32 -4.13 0.27
CA CYS A 13 4.79 -5.34 -0.42
C CYS A 13 3.61 -6.22 -0.87
N LEU A 14 2.68 -6.55 0.01
CA LEU A 14 1.55 -7.42 -0.31
C LEU A 14 0.58 -6.80 -1.34
N PRO A 15 0.12 -5.54 -1.18
CA PRO A 15 -0.70 -4.89 -2.20
C PRO A 15 -0.05 -4.86 -3.61
N ILE A 16 1.26 -4.63 -3.65
CA ILE A 16 2.02 -4.59 -4.91
C ILE A 16 2.14 -5.98 -5.53
N LEU A 17 2.43 -7.01 -4.72
CA LEU A 17 2.49 -8.39 -5.18
C LEU A 17 1.12 -8.85 -5.70
N PHE A 18 0.05 -8.57 -4.97
CA PHE A 18 -1.32 -8.89 -5.38
C PHE A 18 -1.67 -8.24 -6.72
N TRP A 19 -1.39 -6.94 -6.88
CA TRP A 19 -1.59 -6.25 -8.16
C TRP A 19 -0.81 -6.91 -9.30
N ARG A 20 0.48 -7.18 -9.10
CA ARG A 20 1.38 -7.69 -10.15
C ARG A 20 1.05 -9.11 -10.58
N TYR A 21 0.81 -10.00 -9.62
CA TYR A 21 0.70 -11.43 -9.90
C TYR A 21 -0.74 -11.90 -10.08
N LEU A 22 -1.71 -11.33 -9.36
CA LEU A 22 -3.08 -11.84 -9.36
C LEU A 22 -4.01 -11.05 -10.28
N VAL A 23 -3.90 -9.72 -10.29
CA VAL A 23 -4.84 -8.87 -11.03
C VAL A 23 -4.33 -8.54 -12.42
N LYS A 24 -3.11 -7.98 -12.52
CA LYS A 24 -2.57 -7.49 -13.80
C LYS A 24 -2.53 -8.57 -14.88
N SER A 25 -2.21 -9.82 -14.53
CA SER A 25 -2.13 -10.94 -15.48
C SER A 25 -3.49 -11.35 -16.06
N LYS A 26 -4.61 -10.97 -15.44
CA LYS A 26 -5.96 -11.37 -15.87
C LYS A 26 -6.59 -10.34 -16.83
N ILE A 27 -6.04 -9.15 -16.92
CA ILE A 27 -6.57 -8.06 -17.73
C ILE A 27 -6.05 -8.22 -19.16
N LYS A 28 -6.94 -8.56 -20.10
CA LYS A 28 -6.62 -8.72 -21.52
C LYS A 28 -6.54 -7.38 -22.27
N GLU A 29 -7.33 -6.40 -21.82
CA GLU A 29 -7.47 -5.10 -22.48
C GLU A 29 -6.65 -4.03 -21.73
N PRO A 30 -5.67 -3.40 -22.40
CA PRO A 30 -4.76 -2.46 -21.75
C PRO A 30 -5.46 -1.20 -21.21
N GLU A 31 -6.59 -0.84 -21.81
CA GLU A 31 -7.42 0.33 -21.47
C GLU A 31 -7.94 0.27 -20.03
N PHE A 32 -8.30 -0.92 -19.55
CA PHE A 32 -8.82 -1.11 -18.20
C PHE A 32 -7.74 -1.25 -17.13
N VAL A 33 -6.47 -1.44 -17.51
CA VAL A 33 -5.37 -1.64 -16.54
C VAL A 33 -5.27 -0.47 -15.57
N ALA A 34 -5.44 0.76 -16.05
CA ALA A 34 -5.40 1.95 -15.20
C ALA A 34 -6.55 1.97 -14.18
N THR A 35 -7.78 1.69 -14.63
CA THR A 35 -8.99 1.67 -13.80
C THR A 35 -8.93 0.57 -12.74
N PHE A 36 -8.53 -0.65 -13.12
CA PHE A 36 -8.33 -1.74 -12.16
C PHE A 36 -7.21 -1.43 -11.18
N ARG A 37 -6.10 -0.84 -11.63
CA ARG A 37 -5.01 -0.43 -10.72
C ARG A 37 -5.50 0.55 -9.68
N TYR A 38 -6.32 1.51 -10.08
CA TYR A 38 -6.92 2.49 -9.17
C TYR A 38 -7.85 1.82 -8.16
N ALA A 39 -8.81 1.01 -8.62
CA ALA A 39 -9.75 0.31 -7.76
C ALA A 39 -9.05 -0.62 -6.75
N VAL A 40 -8.09 -1.42 -7.21
CA VAL A 40 -7.30 -2.30 -6.34
C VAL A 40 -6.49 -1.50 -5.34
N SER A 41 -5.85 -0.41 -5.76
CA SER A 41 -5.05 0.43 -4.85
C SER A 41 -5.93 1.07 -3.77
N MET A 42 -7.13 1.54 -4.13
CA MET A 42 -8.07 2.18 -3.20
C MET A 42 -8.56 1.22 -2.10
N VAL A 43 -8.74 -0.06 -2.41
CA VAL A 43 -9.22 -1.04 -1.42
C VAL A 43 -8.06 -1.71 -0.68
N LEU A 44 -7.06 -2.19 -1.43
CA LEU A 44 -6.06 -3.09 -0.91
C LEU A 44 -5.00 -2.38 -0.06
N ILE A 45 -4.66 -1.12 -0.38
CA ILE A 45 -3.68 -0.34 0.39
C ILE A 45 -4.24 0.03 1.78
N PRO A 46 -5.45 0.61 1.92
CA PRO A 46 -6.02 0.88 3.24
C PRO A 46 -6.25 -0.39 4.06
N LEU A 47 -6.75 -1.46 3.42
CA LEU A 47 -6.96 -2.73 4.10
C LEU A 47 -5.65 -3.32 4.65
N TRP A 48 -4.57 -3.26 3.85
CA TRP A 48 -3.25 -3.69 4.26
C TRP A 48 -2.70 -2.88 5.45
N LEU A 49 -2.81 -1.56 5.39
CA LEU A 49 -2.32 -0.68 6.45
C LEU A 49 -3.11 -0.84 7.75
N LEU A 50 -4.42 -1.04 7.66
CA LEU A 50 -5.25 -1.39 8.81
C LEU A 50 -4.85 -2.76 9.37
N GLY A 51 -4.62 -3.77 8.52
CA GLY A 51 -4.16 -5.08 8.95
C GLY A 51 -2.85 -5.03 9.74
N ILE A 52 -1.82 -4.36 9.20
CA ILE A 52 -0.56 -4.18 9.91
C ILE A 52 -0.74 -3.30 11.16
N GLY A 53 -1.54 -2.23 11.07
CA GLY A 53 -1.85 -1.38 12.21
C GLY A 53 -2.51 -2.16 13.37
N CYS A 54 -3.44 -3.05 13.06
CA CYS A 54 -4.06 -3.96 14.04
C CYS A 54 -3.03 -4.92 14.64
N LEU A 55 -2.14 -5.51 13.84
CA LEU A 55 -1.06 -6.35 14.36
C LEU A 55 -0.14 -5.56 15.31
N VAL A 56 0.30 -4.37 14.90
CA VAL A 56 1.13 -3.51 15.74
C VAL A 56 0.38 -3.12 17.03
N PHE A 57 -0.91 -2.82 16.94
CA PHE A 57 -1.74 -2.55 18.11
C PHE A 57 -1.78 -3.73 19.08
N LEU A 58 -1.96 -4.95 18.57
CA LEU A 58 -2.04 -6.16 19.39
C LEU A 58 -0.71 -6.48 20.10
N PHE A 59 0.44 -6.27 19.45
CA PHE A 59 1.75 -6.63 20.01
C PHE A 59 2.45 -5.49 20.76
N PHE A 60 2.22 -4.24 20.36
CA PHE A 60 2.98 -3.07 20.81
C PHE A 60 2.10 -1.92 21.34
N GLY A 61 0.78 -2.06 21.28
CA GLY A 61 -0.18 -1.09 21.81
C GLY A 61 -0.51 0.08 20.88
N THR A 62 -1.44 0.93 21.34
CA THR A 62 -2.07 1.99 20.54
C THR A 62 -1.10 3.05 20.02
N ASN A 63 -0.14 3.48 20.85
CA ASN A 63 0.77 4.57 20.49
C ASN A 63 1.61 4.21 19.26
N LEU A 64 2.18 3.00 19.24
CA LEU A 64 3.02 2.53 18.15
C LEU A 64 2.20 2.21 16.90
N ALA A 65 0.97 1.69 17.05
CA ALA A 65 0.07 1.46 15.93
C ALA A 65 -0.31 2.76 15.20
N LEU A 66 -0.70 3.79 15.95
CA LEU A 66 -1.02 5.10 15.38
C LEU A 66 0.20 5.77 14.74
N ALA A 67 1.36 5.69 15.38
CA ALA A 67 2.61 6.20 14.81
C ALA A 67 2.93 5.50 13.48
N TYR A 68 2.82 4.17 13.41
CA TYR A 68 3.06 3.39 12.21
C TYR A 68 2.12 3.78 11.05
N ILE A 69 0.81 3.87 11.31
CA ILE A 69 -0.18 4.27 10.28
C ILE A 69 0.12 5.68 9.79
N THR A 70 0.38 6.62 10.71
CA THR A 70 0.65 8.02 10.38
C THR A 70 1.90 8.16 9.52
N ILE A 71 3.01 7.53 9.92
CA ILE A 71 4.27 7.53 9.15
C ILE A 71 4.06 6.89 7.77
N SER A 72 3.33 5.78 7.70
CA SER A 72 3.02 5.11 6.43
C SER A 72 2.24 6.01 5.47
N VAL A 73 1.23 6.74 5.96
CA VAL A 73 0.46 7.70 5.15
C VAL A 73 1.34 8.86 4.69
N LEU A 74 2.14 9.44 5.59
CA LEU A 74 3.06 10.53 5.25
C LEU A 74 4.09 10.10 4.20
N LEU A 75 4.62 8.88 4.31
CA LEU A 75 5.56 8.31 3.34
C LEU A 75 4.92 8.17 1.96
N MET A 76 3.66 7.72 1.88
CA MET A 76 2.92 7.63 0.62
C MET A 76 2.62 9.00 0.02
N LEU A 77 2.17 9.96 0.84
CA LEU A 77 1.93 11.34 0.38
C LEU A 77 3.21 12.00 -0.13
N GLY A 78 4.33 11.78 0.56
CA GLY A 78 5.66 12.21 0.14
C GLY A 78 6.05 11.59 -1.20
N TYR A 79 5.78 10.32 -1.42
CA TYR A 79 6.05 9.66 -2.70
C TYR A 79 5.22 10.20 -3.86
N VAL A 80 3.94 10.54 -3.64
CA VAL A 80 3.08 11.11 -4.70
C VAL A 80 3.53 12.51 -5.12
N LYS A 81 4.04 13.32 -4.18
CA LYS A 81 4.50 14.69 -4.45
C LYS A 81 5.94 14.80 -4.94
N ALA A 82 6.77 13.75 -4.83
CA ALA A 82 8.22 13.82 -4.98
C ALA A 82 8.80 13.21 -6.26
#